data_AF-A0A8C7KDK8-F1
#
_entry.id   AF-A0A8C7KDK8-F1
#
_cell.length_a   1.000
_cell.length_b   1.000
_cell.length_c   1.000
_cell.angle_alpha   90.00
_cell.angle_beta   90.00
_cell.angle_gamma   90.00
#
_symmetry.space_group_name_H-M   'P 1'
#
loop_
_entity.id
_entity.type
_entity.pdbx_description
1 polymer ?
#
loop_
_entity_poly.entity_id
_entity_poly.type
_entity_poly.pdbx_seq_one_letter_code
_entity_poly.pdbx_strand_id
1 'polypeptide(L)'
;MQLSPNLRIGKLPQSSPSSKVFESQVNKQVTDHLESHRTFSAVQSGFRAGHGCTSATLKVLNDIITAIDKRQYCAAVFIDLAKAFDSVNHHILIGRLSSLGFSDDCLAWFTNYFSDRVHCVKSEGMLSGPLAASMGVPLGSILGPTLFSVYINDVALAAGDSLIHLYADDTILYTSGPSLDTVLSNLQTSFNAIQHSFRGLQLLLNASKTKCMLFNRSLPAPARPTSITTLDGSDLEYVDIYKYLGVWLDCKLSFQTHIKHLQSKIKSRVGFLFRNKASFTHAAKLTLVKLTILPILDFGDVIYKIASNTLLSKLDAVYHSAIRFVTKAPYTTHHCDLYALVGWPSLHIRRQTHWLQVIYKSMLGKGPPYLSSLVTMATPTRSTRSSRCISLIIPKANTSFGRLSFQFSAACDWNELQKSLKLETLISLTNFKHLLSEQLTDRCSCT
;
A
#
# COMPACT_ATOMS: atom_id res chain seq x y z
N MET A 1 -23.59 -30.48 -12.97
CA MET A 1 -23.41 -29.01 -12.94
C MET A 1 -22.02 -28.73 -12.37
N GLN A 2 -21.00 -28.63 -13.22
CA GLN A 2 -19.61 -28.42 -12.80
C GLN A 2 -19.43 -26.98 -12.31
N LEU A 3 -19.18 -26.81 -11.01
CA LEU A 3 -18.84 -25.53 -10.40
C LEU A 3 -17.44 -25.09 -10.84
N SER A 4 -17.32 -23.81 -11.22
CA SER A 4 -16.07 -23.20 -11.64
C SER A 4 -15.00 -23.20 -10.52
N PRO A 5 -13.71 -23.47 -10.81
CA PRO A 5 -12.65 -23.66 -9.82
C PRO A 5 -12.13 -22.38 -9.13
N ASN A 6 -12.80 -21.23 -9.31
CA ASN A 6 -12.31 -19.92 -8.83
C ASN A 6 -13.11 -19.30 -7.68
N LEU A 7 -14.00 -20.05 -7.03
CA LEU A 7 -14.69 -19.57 -5.83
C LEU A 7 -13.81 -19.81 -4.59
N ARG A 8 -12.94 -18.85 -4.24
CA ARG A 8 -12.31 -18.81 -2.91
C ARG A 8 -13.40 -18.45 -1.89
N ILE A 9 -14.04 -19.45 -1.28
CA ILE A 9 -14.93 -19.25 -0.13
C ILE A 9 -14.02 -18.99 1.08
N GLY A 10 -13.80 -17.72 1.43
CA GLY A 10 -13.22 -17.36 2.71
C GLY A 10 -14.26 -17.62 3.82
N LYS A 11 -14.04 -18.65 4.65
CA LYS A 11 -14.85 -18.86 5.86
C LYS A 11 -14.22 -18.04 6.98
N LEU A 12 -14.94 -17.05 7.50
CA LEU A 12 -14.53 -16.26 8.67
C LEU A 12 -15.27 -16.78 9.91
N PRO A 13 -14.57 -17.27 10.95
CA PRO A 13 -15.19 -17.55 12.23
C PRO A 13 -15.74 -16.24 12.83
N GLN A 14 -16.93 -16.31 13.45
CA GLN A 14 -17.55 -15.16 14.10
C GLN A 14 -17.43 -15.30 15.62
N SER A 15 -16.69 -14.39 16.26
CA SER A 15 -16.73 -14.21 17.72
C SER A 15 -18.01 -13.49 18.15
N SER A 16 -18.43 -13.71 19.41
CA SER A 16 -19.61 -13.05 19.97
C SER A 16 -19.44 -11.53 20.00
N PRO A 17 -20.53 -10.74 19.93
CA PRO A 17 -20.44 -9.28 20.01
C PRO A 17 -19.74 -8.79 21.28
N SER A 18 -19.99 -9.45 22.43
CA SER A 18 -19.33 -9.14 23.70
C SER A 18 -17.81 -9.37 23.65
N SER A 19 -17.36 -10.48 23.04
CA SER A 19 -15.93 -10.75 22.80
C SER A 19 -15.30 -9.64 21.98
N LYS A 20 -15.98 -9.18 20.91
CA LYS A 20 -15.44 -8.10 20.05
C LYS A 20 -15.30 -6.77 20.78
N VAL A 21 -16.25 -6.40 21.63
CA VAL A 21 -16.14 -5.18 22.44
C VAL A 21 -14.91 -5.27 23.35
N PHE A 22 -14.74 -6.40 24.01
CA PHE A 22 -13.60 -6.63 24.89
C PHE A 22 -12.27 -6.64 24.12
N GLU A 23 -12.17 -7.41 23.03
CA GLU A 23 -11.00 -7.44 22.14
C GLU A 23 -10.65 -6.04 21.63
N SER A 24 -11.64 -5.20 21.29
CA SER A 24 -11.39 -3.83 20.86
C SER A 24 -10.72 -2.99 21.95
N GLN A 25 -11.13 -3.14 23.20
CA GLN A 25 -10.54 -2.40 24.32
C GLN A 25 -9.13 -2.88 24.62
N VAL A 26 -8.90 -4.20 24.60
CA VAL A 26 -7.55 -4.78 24.75
C VAL A 26 -6.66 -4.32 23.59
N ASN A 27 -7.15 -4.38 22.35
CA ASN A 27 -6.38 -4.00 21.17
C ASN A 27 -5.93 -2.54 21.22
N LYS A 28 -6.80 -1.65 21.73
CA LYS A 28 -6.44 -0.25 21.95
C LYS A 28 -5.29 -0.13 22.94
N GLN A 29 -5.38 -0.76 24.11
CA GLN A 29 -4.32 -0.71 25.13
C GLN A 29 -2.99 -1.28 24.61
N VAL A 30 -3.03 -2.41 23.90
CA VAL A 30 -1.86 -3.04 23.28
C VAL A 30 -1.23 -2.08 22.27
N THR A 31 -2.04 -1.49 21.38
CA THR A 31 -1.54 -0.58 20.33
C THR A 31 -0.95 0.70 20.95
N ASP A 32 -1.62 1.28 21.95
CA ASP A 32 -1.14 2.48 22.66
C ASP A 32 0.19 2.20 23.37
N HIS A 33 0.35 1.02 23.98
CA HIS A 33 1.60 0.58 24.60
C HIS A 33 2.73 0.42 23.56
N LEU A 34 2.47 -0.26 22.44
CA LEU A 34 3.48 -0.49 21.40
C LEU A 34 3.93 0.80 20.70
N GLU A 35 3.00 1.71 20.40
CA GLU A 35 3.32 2.98 19.74
C GLU A 35 4.03 3.96 20.71
N SER A 36 3.66 3.99 21.99
CA SER A 36 4.35 4.85 23.00
C SER A 36 5.80 4.43 23.25
N HIS A 37 6.10 3.14 23.20
CA HIS A 37 7.45 2.59 23.36
C HIS A 37 8.21 2.44 22.03
N ARG A 38 7.61 2.81 20.89
CA ARG A 38 8.18 2.70 19.54
C ARG A 38 8.75 1.30 19.23
N THR A 39 8.04 0.25 19.67
CA THR A 39 8.49 -1.14 19.54
C THR A 39 8.35 -1.67 18.12
N PHE A 40 7.41 -1.13 17.35
CA PHE A 40 7.24 -1.53 15.97
C PHE A 40 8.38 -1.03 15.08
N SER A 41 8.90 -1.93 14.26
CA SER A 41 9.87 -1.63 13.21
C SER A 41 9.36 -0.49 12.33
N ALA A 42 10.25 0.46 12.01
CA ALA A 42 9.91 1.61 11.18
C ALA A 42 9.40 1.20 9.80
N VAL A 43 9.82 0.03 9.30
CA VAL A 43 9.46 -0.50 7.97
C VAL A 43 8.24 -1.44 7.98
N GLN A 44 7.63 -1.64 9.15
CA GLN A 44 6.38 -2.37 9.29
C GLN A 44 5.18 -1.42 9.18
N SER A 45 4.31 -1.70 8.21
CA SER A 45 3.14 -0.87 7.87
C SER A 45 1.79 -1.59 7.97
N GLY A 46 1.79 -2.90 8.18
CA GLY A 46 0.56 -3.69 8.35
C GLY A 46 -0.19 -3.31 9.62
N PHE A 47 -1.49 -3.01 9.49
CA PHE A 47 -2.42 -2.74 10.59
C PHE A 47 -2.02 -1.60 11.55
N ARG A 48 -1.19 -0.66 11.08
CA ARG A 48 -0.76 0.49 11.88
C ARG A 48 -1.46 1.78 11.48
N ALA A 49 -1.81 2.59 12.48
CA ALA A 49 -2.41 3.89 12.24
C ALA A 49 -1.46 4.81 11.47
N GLY A 50 -1.96 5.52 10.46
CA GLY A 50 -1.13 6.39 9.60
C GLY A 50 -0.31 5.66 8.54
N HIS A 51 -0.24 4.33 8.59
CA HIS A 51 0.37 3.47 7.58
C HIS A 51 -0.70 2.88 6.67
N GLY A 52 -0.36 2.65 5.40
CA GLY A 52 -1.25 2.02 4.44
C GLY A 52 -0.52 1.50 3.21
N CYS A 53 -1.18 0.66 2.41
CA CYS A 53 -0.63 0.08 1.19
C CYS A 53 0.03 1.14 0.29
N THR A 54 -0.64 2.28 0.12
CA THR A 54 -0.14 3.39 -0.70
C THR A 54 1.18 3.94 -0.20
N SER A 55 1.29 4.17 1.12
CA SER A 55 2.50 4.72 1.72
C SER A 55 3.70 3.76 1.63
N ALA A 56 3.49 2.46 1.86
CA ALA A 56 4.53 1.45 1.79
C ALA A 56 5.06 1.30 0.36
N THR A 57 4.16 1.16 -0.62
CA THR A 57 4.55 1.06 -2.04
C THR A 57 5.22 2.34 -2.53
N LEU A 58 4.79 3.52 -2.06
CA LEU A 58 5.41 4.78 -2.45
C LEU A 58 6.87 4.90 -1.99
N LYS A 59 7.19 4.39 -0.79
CA LYS A 59 8.58 4.32 -0.30
C LYS A 59 9.44 3.38 -1.14
N VAL A 60 8.94 2.17 -1.39
CA VAL A 60 9.61 1.18 -2.25
C VAL A 60 9.91 1.76 -3.64
N LEU A 61 8.92 2.41 -4.26
CA LEU A 61 9.10 3.04 -5.56
C LEU A 61 10.08 4.21 -5.54
N ASN A 62 10.06 5.04 -4.48
CA ASN A 62 11.04 6.09 -4.32
C ASN A 62 12.47 5.54 -4.37
N ASP A 63 12.72 4.45 -3.65
CA ASP A 63 14.05 3.85 -3.55
C ASP A 63 14.49 3.25 -4.89
N ILE A 64 13.61 2.48 -5.54
CA ILE A 64 13.89 1.88 -6.86
C ILE A 64 14.18 2.97 -7.90
N ILE A 65 13.36 4.02 -7.96
CA ILE A 65 13.55 5.14 -8.91
C ILE A 65 14.87 5.86 -8.61
N THR A 66 15.20 6.08 -7.34
CA THR A 66 16.45 6.73 -6.93
C THR A 66 17.67 5.88 -7.29
N ALA A 67 17.59 4.56 -7.15
CA ALA A 67 18.65 3.63 -7.58
C ALA A 67 18.85 3.68 -9.11
N ILE A 68 17.76 3.64 -9.87
CA ILE A 68 17.82 3.75 -11.34
C ILE A 68 18.40 5.09 -11.78
N ASP A 69 18.06 6.19 -11.09
CA ASP A 69 18.63 7.53 -11.36
C ASP A 69 20.14 7.61 -11.13
N LYS A 70 20.66 6.76 -10.23
CA LYS A 70 22.09 6.58 -9.97
C LYS A 70 22.76 5.57 -10.93
N ARG A 71 22.04 5.09 -11.94
CA ARG A 71 22.48 4.02 -12.86
C ARG A 71 22.90 2.74 -12.13
N GLN A 72 22.17 2.37 -11.10
CA GLN A 72 22.37 1.12 -10.36
C GLN A 72 21.36 0.05 -10.83
N TYR A 73 21.76 -1.21 -10.73
CA TYR A 73 20.83 -2.34 -10.78
C TYR A 73 19.99 -2.34 -9.50
N CYS A 74 18.72 -2.73 -9.61
CA CYS A 74 17.86 -2.94 -8.46
C CYS A 74 17.04 -4.22 -8.64
N ALA A 75 17.14 -5.14 -7.69
CA ALA A 75 16.39 -6.39 -7.69
C ALA A 75 15.56 -6.50 -6.41
N ALA A 76 14.39 -7.12 -6.52
CA ALA A 76 13.47 -7.32 -5.41
C ALA A 76 12.93 -8.76 -5.38
N VAL A 77 12.79 -9.30 -4.18
CA VAL A 77 12.01 -10.51 -3.90
C VAL A 77 10.71 -10.10 -3.22
N PHE A 78 9.59 -10.41 -3.86
CA PHE A 78 8.26 -10.32 -3.26
C PHE A 78 7.97 -11.65 -2.57
N ILE A 79 7.88 -11.64 -1.25
CA ILE A 79 7.74 -12.81 -0.40
C ILE A 79 6.29 -12.98 0.02
N ASP A 80 5.75 -14.17 -0.20
CA ASP A 80 4.41 -14.60 0.22
C ASP A 80 4.55 -15.76 1.20
N LEU A 81 3.80 -15.72 2.30
CA LEU A 81 3.78 -16.77 3.32
C LEU A 81 2.52 -17.63 3.16
N ALA A 82 2.68 -18.95 3.33
CA ALA A 82 1.56 -19.87 3.28
C ALA A 82 0.77 -19.81 4.59
N LYS A 83 -0.49 -19.37 4.51
CA LYS A 83 -1.44 -19.33 5.65
C LYS A 83 -0.85 -18.65 6.89
N ALA A 84 -0.24 -17.48 6.71
CA ALA A 84 0.55 -16.81 7.74
C ALA A 84 -0.21 -16.63 9.08
N PHE A 85 -1.45 -16.13 9.02
CA PHE A 85 -2.30 -15.93 10.19
C PHE A 85 -2.67 -17.23 10.90
N ASP A 86 -2.89 -18.31 10.15
CA ASP A 86 -3.24 -19.63 10.71
C ASP A 86 -2.00 -20.37 11.27
N SER A 87 -0.79 -19.88 10.96
CA SER A 87 0.49 -20.52 11.31
C SER A 87 1.18 -19.87 12.51
N VAL A 88 0.57 -18.89 13.16
CA VAL A 88 1.14 -18.22 14.34
C VAL A 88 1.25 -19.20 15.50
N ASN A 89 2.47 -19.43 15.99
CA ASN A 89 2.68 -20.26 17.17
C ASN A 89 2.40 -19.43 18.44
N HIS A 90 1.48 -19.92 19.29
CA HIS A 90 1.08 -19.20 20.51
C HIS A 90 2.22 -19.04 21.51
N HIS A 91 3.06 -20.06 21.71
CA HIS A 91 4.20 -19.96 22.64
C HIS A 91 5.22 -18.92 22.18
N ILE A 92 5.55 -18.88 20.88
CA ILE A 92 6.45 -17.87 20.31
C ILE A 92 5.83 -16.47 20.46
N LEU A 93 4.54 -16.32 20.18
CA LEU A 93 3.83 -15.04 20.31
C LEU A 93 3.83 -14.53 21.76
N ILE A 94 3.53 -15.39 22.74
CA ILE A 94 3.58 -15.03 24.17
C ILE A 94 5.00 -14.66 24.58
N GLY A 95 6.02 -15.39 24.12
CA GLY A 95 7.42 -15.04 24.35
C GLY A 95 7.79 -13.66 23.78
N ARG A 96 7.28 -13.32 22.59
CA ARG A 96 7.48 -11.98 21.99
C ARG A 96 6.81 -10.90 22.84
N LEU A 97 5.57 -11.09 23.27
CA LEU A 97 4.89 -10.16 24.16
C LEU A 97 5.66 -9.96 25.48
N SER A 98 6.19 -11.03 26.05
CA SER A 98 7.04 -10.95 27.25
C SER A 98 8.31 -10.11 26.99
N SER A 99 8.99 -10.33 25.86
CA SER A 99 10.18 -9.55 25.48
C SER A 99 9.90 -8.05 25.25
N LEU A 100 8.65 -7.69 24.98
CA LEU A 100 8.20 -6.32 24.81
C LEU A 100 7.77 -5.65 26.13
N GLY A 101 7.92 -6.32 27.27
CA GLY A 101 7.67 -5.75 28.60
C GLY A 101 6.21 -5.82 29.06
N PHE A 102 5.40 -6.71 28.47
CA PHE A 102 4.05 -6.98 28.97
C PHE A 102 4.11 -7.70 30.32
N SER A 103 3.21 -7.32 31.25
CA SER A 103 3.17 -7.91 32.60
C SER A 103 2.71 -9.37 32.59
N ASP A 104 3.10 -10.13 33.62
CA ASP A 104 2.74 -11.54 33.76
C ASP A 104 1.22 -11.77 33.73
N ASP A 105 0.43 -10.89 34.35
CA ASP A 105 -1.04 -10.95 34.30
C ASP A 105 -1.57 -10.80 32.87
N CYS A 106 -0.96 -9.92 32.08
CA CYS A 106 -1.34 -9.72 30.68
C CYS A 106 -0.96 -10.94 29.83
N LEU A 107 0.23 -11.51 30.05
CA LEU A 107 0.67 -12.74 29.39
C LEU A 107 -0.21 -13.95 29.74
N ALA A 108 -0.63 -14.06 31.00
CA ALA A 108 -1.58 -15.07 31.46
C ALA A 108 -2.94 -14.89 30.78
N TRP A 109 -3.41 -13.65 30.63
CA TRP A 109 -4.63 -13.36 29.88
C TRP A 109 -4.52 -13.78 28.41
N PHE A 110 -3.42 -13.45 27.72
CA PHE A 110 -3.23 -13.87 26.33
C PHE A 110 -3.11 -15.39 26.19
N THR A 111 -2.45 -16.05 27.14
CA THR A 111 -2.36 -17.52 27.16
C THR A 111 -3.76 -18.12 27.25
N ASN A 112 -4.58 -17.66 28.20
CA ASN A 112 -5.99 -18.06 28.32
C ASN A 112 -6.81 -17.72 27.06
N TYR A 113 -6.58 -16.56 26.43
CA TYR A 113 -7.27 -16.15 25.20
C TYR A 113 -7.08 -17.13 24.03
N PHE A 114 -5.94 -17.84 23.99
CA PHE A 114 -5.62 -18.84 22.97
C PHE A 114 -5.90 -20.29 23.40
N SER A 115 -5.91 -20.58 24.71
CA SER A 115 -6.16 -21.91 25.26
C SER A 115 -7.56 -22.44 24.95
N ASP A 116 -7.63 -23.76 24.75
CA ASP A 116 -8.87 -24.55 24.62
C ASP A 116 -9.88 -24.04 23.58
N ARG A 117 -9.40 -23.28 22.60
CA ARG A 117 -10.24 -22.80 21.50
C ARG A 117 -10.57 -23.94 20.57
N VAL A 118 -11.84 -24.01 20.20
CA VAL A 118 -12.35 -24.91 19.17
C VAL A 118 -13.07 -24.14 18.08
N HIS A 119 -12.98 -24.63 16.86
CA HIS A 119 -13.72 -24.12 15.71
C HIS A 119 -14.72 -25.16 15.24
N CYS A 120 -15.93 -24.70 14.92
CA CYS A 120 -16.96 -25.51 14.27
C CYS A 120 -17.46 -24.79 13.01
N VAL A 121 -17.83 -25.55 11.99
CA VAL A 121 -18.42 -25.05 10.75
C VAL A 121 -19.93 -25.27 10.81
N LYS A 122 -20.71 -24.20 10.70
CA LYS A 122 -22.16 -24.29 10.51
C LYS A 122 -22.50 -24.16 9.03
N SER A 123 -23.20 -25.14 8.47
CA SER A 123 -23.71 -25.12 7.08
C SER A 123 -25.13 -25.65 7.07
N GLU A 124 -26.06 -24.91 6.47
CA GLU A 124 -27.47 -25.32 6.31
C GLU A 124 -28.14 -25.81 7.62
N GLY A 125 -27.80 -25.16 8.74
CA GLY A 125 -28.33 -25.50 10.06
C GLY A 125 -27.56 -26.62 10.79
N MET A 126 -26.71 -27.37 10.10
CA MET A 126 -25.86 -28.41 10.69
C MET A 126 -24.54 -27.84 11.18
N LEU A 127 -24.06 -28.31 12.33
CA LEU A 127 -22.76 -27.95 12.91
C LEU A 127 -21.78 -29.12 12.73
N SER A 128 -20.55 -28.84 12.32
CA SER A 128 -19.47 -29.83 12.36
C SER A 128 -19.08 -30.16 13.80
N GLY A 129 -18.36 -31.27 13.99
CA GLY A 129 -17.65 -31.51 15.25
C GLY A 129 -16.65 -30.37 15.57
N PRO A 130 -16.33 -30.18 16.86
CA PRO A 130 -15.34 -29.21 17.29
C PRO A 130 -13.94 -29.64 16.84
N LEU A 131 -13.20 -28.70 16.27
CA LEU A 131 -11.79 -28.88 15.91
C LEU A 131 -10.94 -27.94 16.75
N ALA A 132 -9.97 -28.47 17.49
CA ALA A 132 -9.06 -27.66 18.30
C ALA A 132 -8.23 -26.69 17.43
N ALA A 133 -8.09 -25.46 17.89
CA ALA A 133 -7.31 -24.40 17.25
C ALA A 133 -6.00 -24.17 18.01
N SER A 134 -5.04 -25.07 17.82
CA SER A 134 -3.75 -25.05 18.54
C SER A 134 -2.71 -24.07 17.96
N MET A 135 -3.02 -23.45 16.82
CA MET A 135 -2.15 -22.52 16.10
C MET A 135 -3.00 -21.42 15.45
N GLY A 136 -2.35 -20.31 15.17
CA GLY A 136 -2.92 -19.20 14.44
C GLY A 136 -3.64 -18.19 15.33
N VAL A 137 -3.88 -17.00 14.78
CA VAL A 137 -4.77 -16.03 15.39
C VAL A 137 -6.18 -16.18 14.80
N PRO A 138 -7.26 -16.00 15.59
CA PRO A 138 -8.60 -16.22 15.08
C PRO A 138 -8.92 -15.28 13.91
N LEU A 139 -9.26 -15.84 12.76
CA LEU A 139 -9.69 -15.08 11.58
C LEU A 139 -10.94 -14.25 11.92
N GLY A 140 -10.88 -12.93 11.70
CA GLY A 140 -11.95 -12.01 12.07
C GLY A 140 -11.94 -11.50 13.53
N SER A 141 -10.93 -11.89 14.31
CA SER A 141 -10.63 -11.20 15.59
C SER A 141 -10.12 -9.79 15.35
N ILE A 142 -10.37 -8.91 16.31
CA ILE A 142 -9.87 -7.53 16.28
C ILE A 142 -8.39 -7.49 16.66
N LEU A 143 -7.99 -8.37 17.58
CA LEU A 143 -6.61 -8.48 18.06
C LEU A 143 -5.67 -9.20 17.08
N GLY A 144 -6.17 -10.15 16.30
CA GLY A 144 -5.36 -11.01 15.42
C GLY A 144 -4.39 -10.23 14.51
N PRO A 145 -4.84 -9.18 13.80
CA PRO A 145 -3.96 -8.34 13.00
C PRO A 145 -2.81 -7.69 13.77
N THR A 146 -3.09 -7.12 14.95
CA THR A 146 -2.08 -6.49 15.80
C THR A 146 -1.08 -7.50 16.34
N LEU A 147 -1.57 -8.66 16.78
CA LEU A 147 -0.73 -9.76 17.26
C LEU A 147 0.15 -10.32 16.16
N PHE A 148 -0.35 -10.42 14.93
CA PHE A 148 0.45 -10.83 13.78
C PHE A 148 1.56 -9.82 13.49
N SER A 149 1.26 -8.51 13.55
CA SER A 149 2.28 -7.47 13.43
C SER A 149 3.35 -7.59 14.53
N VAL A 150 2.98 -7.89 15.77
CA VAL A 150 3.96 -8.17 16.85
C VAL A 150 4.81 -9.41 16.52
N TYR A 151 4.17 -10.47 16.03
CA TYR A 151 4.82 -11.74 15.73
C TYR A 151 5.94 -11.64 14.69
N ILE A 152 5.71 -10.87 13.62
CA ILE A 152 6.64 -10.75 12.48
C ILE A 152 7.60 -9.56 12.59
N ASN A 153 7.41 -8.67 13.57
CA ASN A 153 8.08 -7.37 13.66
C ASN A 153 9.60 -7.42 13.47
N ASP A 154 10.25 -8.40 14.11
CA ASP A 154 11.70 -8.48 14.17
C ASP A 154 12.33 -9.12 12.93
N VAL A 155 11.52 -9.69 12.03
CA VAL A 155 12.01 -10.24 10.75
C VAL A 155 12.74 -9.17 9.94
N ALA A 156 12.29 -7.91 10.04
CA ALA A 156 12.94 -6.79 9.37
C ALA A 156 14.44 -6.63 9.74
N LEU A 157 14.84 -7.05 10.95
CA LEU A 157 16.22 -6.93 11.42
C LEU A 157 17.17 -7.89 10.67
N ALA A 158 16.65 -8.99 10.13
CA ALA A 158 17.45 -9.98 9.39
C ALA A 158 17.75 -9.57 7.95
N ALA A 159 17.21 -8.45 7.47
CA ALA A 159 17.43 -7.99 6.09
C ALA A 159 18.86 -7.49 5.82
N GLY A 160 19.66 -7.23 6.86
CA GLY A 160 21.06 -6.80 6.72
C GLY A 160 21.19 -5.53 5.88
N ASP A 161 22.02 -5.57 4.85
CA ASP A 161 22.26 -4.45 3.91
C ASP A 161 21.13 -4.23 2.90
N SER A 162 20.18 -5.18 2.80
CA SER A 162 19.03 -5.07 1.93
C SER A 162 17.93 -4.25 2.58
N LEU A 163 17.13 -3.56 1.77
CA LEU A 163 15.96 -2.85 2.25
C LEU A 163 14.78 -3.82 2.32
N ILE A 164 13.96 -3.68 3.36
CA ILE A 164 12.78 -4.51 3.57
C ILE A 164 11.57 -3.66 3.94
N HIS A 165 10.39 -4.07 3.48
CA HIS A 165 9.12 -3.53 3.94
C HIS A 165 8.13 -4.65 4.24
N LEU A 166 7.46 -4.56 5.39
CA LEU A 166 6.47 -5.52 5.86
C LEU A 166 5.08 -4.88 5.81
N TYR A 167 4.12 -5.58 5.21
CA TYR A 167 2.71 -5.21 5.27
C TYR A 167 1.87 -6.46 5.54
N ALA A 168 1.58 -6.69 6.83
CA ALA A 168 1.04 -7.98 7.26
C ALA A 168 1.99 -9.10 6.78
N ASP A 169 1.47 -10.11 6.09
CA ASP A 169 2.23 -11.22 5.53
C ASP A 169 2.93 -10.89 4.19
N ASP A 170 2.48 -9.85 3.48
CA ASP A 170 3.16 -9.37 2.27
C ASP A 170 4.49 -8.69 2.65
N THR A 171 5.60 -9.30 2.23
CA THR A 171 6.96 -8.77 2.47
C THR A 171 7.66 -8.49 1.15
N ILE A 172 8.36 -7.36 1.06
CA ILE A 172 9.28 -7.09 -0.05
C ILE A 172 10.69 -6.88 0.50
N LEU A 173 11.65 -7.58 -0.08
CA LEU A 173 13.08 -7.42 0.17
C LEU A 173 13.73 -6.94 -1.12
N TYR A 174 14.53 -5.89 -1.09
CA TYR A 174 15.12 -5.33 -2.30
C TYR A 174 16.47 -4.65 -2.06
N THR A 175 17.32 -4.71 -3.08
CA THR A 175 18.71 -4.25 -3.01
C THR A 175 19.08 -3.56 -4.30
N SER A 176 19.97 -2.57 -4.21
CA SER A 176 20.49 -1.86 -5.38
C SER A 176 21.99 -1.61 -5.30
N GLY A 177 22.65 -1.59 -6.44
CA GLY A 177 24.11 -1.43 -6.52
C GLY A 177 24.61 -1.32 -7.96
N PRO A 178 25.89 -0.92 -8.14
CA PRO A 178 26.47 -0.71 -9.48
C PRO A 178 26.73 -2.02 -10.23
N SER A 179 26.92 -3.14 -9.52
CA SER A 179 27.15 -4.46 -10.08
C SER A 179 25.94 -5.37 -9.84
N LEU A 180 25.46 -6.02 -10.90
CA LEU A 180 24.32 -6.94 -10.80
C LEU A 180 24.67 -8.15 -9.92
N ASP A 181 25.86 -8.72 -10.07
CA ASP A 181 26.26 -9.91 -9.31
C ASP A 181 26.31 -9.62 -7.80
N THR A 182 26.82 -8.44 -7.42
CA THR A 182 26.81 -7.98 -6.03
C THR A 182 25.37 -7.78 -5.53
N VAL A 183 24.49 -7.20 -6.35
CA VAL A 183 23.08 -7.01 -5.98
C VAL A 183 22.39 -8.36 -5.74
N LEU A 184 22.55 -9.32 -6.65
CA LEU A 184 21.94 -10.64 -6.51
C LEU A 184 22.53 -11.44 -5.34
N SER A 185 23.84 -11.36 -5.12
CA SER A 185 24.50 -12.00 -3.97
C SER A 185 24.03 -11.43 -2.62
N ASN A 186 23.95 -10.10 -2.51
CA ASN A 186 23.45 -9.44 -1.30
C ASN A 186 21.97 -9.77 -1.06
N LEU A 187 21.17 -9.77 -2.13
CA LEU A 187 19.75 -10.12 -2.08
C LEU A 187 19.56 -11.58 -1.67
N GLN A 188 20.35 -12.52 -2.20
CA GLN A 188 20.33 -13.93 -1.80
C GLN A 188 20.70 -14.11 -0.33
N THR A 189 21.78 -13.46 0.12
CA THR A 189 22.24 -13.54 1.51
C THR A 189 21.16 -13.05 2.47
N SER A 190 20.56 -11.91 2.15
CA SER A 190 19.49 -11.32 2.96
C SER A 190 18.21 -12.16 2.90
N PHE A 191 17.88 -12.71 1.73
CA PHE A 191 16.74 -13.60 1.57
C PHE A 191 16.90 -14.91 2.36
N ASN A 192 18.11 -15.47 2.46
CA ASN A 192 18.41 -16.62 3.32
C ASN A 192 18.20 -16.28 4.79
N ALA A 193 18.71 -15.14 5.26
CA ALA A 193 18.53 -14.70 6.64
C ALA A 193 17.05 -14.48 7.01
N ILE A 194 16.27 -13.90 6.08
CA ILE A 194 14.83 -13.74 6.21
C ILE A 194 14.11 -15.11 6.25
N GLN A 195 14.46 -16.05 5.39
CA GLN A 195 13.90 -17.40 5.41
C GLN A 195 14.21 -18.13 6.73
N HIS A 196 15.43 -18.00 7.27
CA HIS A 196 15.76 -18.53 8.59
C HIS A 196 14.92 -17.89 9.70
N SER A 197 14.70 -16.58 9.63
CA SER A 197 13.83 -15.86 10.57
C SER A 197 12.39 -16.36 10.51
N PHE A 198 11.84 -16.58 9.31
CA PHE A 198 10.51 -17.17 9.15
C PHE A 198 10.44 -18.60 9.70
N ARG A 199 11.43 -19.44 9.43
CA ARG A 199 11.51 -20.80 10.01
C ARG A 199 11.55 -20.78 11.53
N GLY A 200 12.30 -19.85 12.12
CA GLY A 200 12.34 -19.64 13.58
C GLY A 200 10.98 -19.22 14.15
N LEU A 201 10.18 -18.49 13.38
CA LEU A 201 8.79 -18.15 13.70
C LEU A 201 7.79 -19.23 13.24
N GLN A 202 8.24 -20.40 12.79
CA GLN A 202 7.37 -21.45 12.23
C GLN A 202 6.43 -20.97 11.11
N LEU A 203 6.84 -19.93 10.37
CA LEU A 203 6.14 -19.42 9.20
C LEU A 203 6.69 -20.10 7.95
N LEU A 204 5.80 -20.58 7.09
CA LEU A 204 6.14 -21.29 5.87
C LEU A 204 6.18 -20.33 4.68
N LEU A 205 7.30 -20.34 3.95
CA LEU A 205 7.42 -19.64 2.68
C LEU A 205 6.53 -20.29 1.62
N ASN A 206 5.78 -19.49 0.88
CA ASN A 206 5.10 -19.94 -0.31
C ASN A 206 5.99 -19.73 -1.54
N ALA A 207 6.85 -20.70 -1.83
CA ALA A 207 7.80 -20.64 -2.96
C ALA A 207 7.10 -20.36 -4.31
N SER A 208 5.89 -20.90 -4.52
CA SER A 208 5.13 -20.70 -5.75
C SER A 208 4.62 -19.27 -5.95
N LYS A 209 4.38 -18.53 -4.87
CA LYS A 209 3.93 -17.13 -4.90
C LYS A 209 5.03 -16.12 -4.62
N THR A 210 6.16 -16.58 -4.09
CA THR A 210 7.36 -15.77 -3.93
C THR A 210 8.02 -15.57 -5.28
N LYS A 211 8.28 -14.31 -5.68
CA LYS A 211 8.79 -13.97 -7.02
C LYS A 211 9.96 -12.99 -6.94
N CYS A 212 10.90 -13.12 -7.87
CA CYS A 212 11.98 -12.16 -8.05
C CYS A 212 11.66 -11.21 -9.22
N MET A 213 12.05 -9.94 -9.11
CA MET A 213 11.93 -8.97 -10.19
C MET A 213 13.21 -8.14 -10.26
N LEU A 214 13.78 -8.04 -11.46
CA LEU A 214 14.87 -7.12 -11.77
C LEU A 214 14.29 -5.85 -12.38
N PHE A 215 14.40 -4.73 -11.68
CA PHE A 215 14.00 -3.44 -12.23
C PHE A 215 15.07 -2.95 -13.21
N ASN A 216 14.71 -2.93 -14.49
CA ASN A 216 15.59 -2.50 -15.57
C ASN A 216 14.92 -1.40 -16.39
N ARG A 217 15.68 -0.35 -16.70
CA ARG A 217 15.20 0.71 -17.59
C ARG A 217 16.28 1.23 -18.53
N SER A 218 17.53 1.21 -18.09
CA SER A 218 18.65 1.78 -18.85
C SER A 218 19.88 0.88 -18.92
N LEU A 219 20.00 -0.09 -18.01
CA LEU A 219 21.12 -1.02 -17.99
C LEU A 219 20.78 -2.28 -18.80
N PRO A 220 21.74 -2.88 -19.51
CA PRO A 220 21.54 -4.16 -20.18
C PRO A 220 21.10 -5.21 -19.16
N ALA A 221 20.00 -5.91 -19.43
CA ALA A 221 19.67 -7.11 -18.69
C ALA A 221 20.52 -8.26 -19.24
N PRO A 222 21.21 -9.05 -18.40
CA PRO A 222 21.84 -10.27 -18.86
C PRO A 222 20.78 -11.23 -19.40
N ALA A 223 21.17 -12.06 -20.38
CA ALA A 223 20.28 -13.05 -20.97
C ALA A 223 19.69 -14.02 -19.93
N ARG A 224 20.44 -14.30 -18.85
CA ARG A 224 20.00 -15.02 -17.65
C ARG A 224 20.71 -14.47 -16.42
N PRO A 225 20.04 -13.72 -15.52
CA PRO A 225 20.61 -13.39 -14.22
C PRO A 225 20.80 -14.65 -13.37
N THR A 226 21.73 -14.63 -12.43
CA THR A 226 21.90 -15.70 -11.45
C THR A 226 20.58 -15.96 -10.70
N SER A 227 20.15 -17.22 -10.64
CA SER A 227 18.92 -17.59 -9.94
C SER A 227 19.04 -17.27 -8.45
N ILE A 228 18.03 -16.58 -7.90
CA ILE A 228 17.83 -16.53 -6.45
C ILE A 228 17.12 -17.81 -6.04
N THR A 229 17.62 -18.50 -5.02
CA THR A 229 17.11 -19.80 -4.58
C THR A 229 16.54 -19.72 -3.17
N THR A 230 15.57 -20.59 -2.91
CA THR A 230 15.07 -20.87 -1.56
C THR A 230 16.06 -21.74 -0.78
N LEU A 231 15.94 -21.77 0.54
CA LEU A 231 16.73 -22.67 1.39
C LEU A 231 16.52 -24.16 1.06
N ASP A 232 15.40 -24.50 0.42
CA ASP A 232 15.08 -25.86 -0.04
C ASP A 232 15.63 -26.15 -1.45
N GLY A 233 16.42 -25.24 -2.02
CA GLY A 233 17.11 -25.40 -3.30
C GLY A 233 16.24 -25.11 -4.53
N SER A 234 15.00 -24.64 -4.35
CA SER A 234 14.12 -24.26 -5.48
C SER A 234 14.44 -22.85 -5.97
N ASP A 235 14.61 -22.70 -7.28
CA ASP A 235 14.78 -21.41 -7.96
C ASP A 235 13.51 -20.55 -7.87
N LEU A 236 13.68 -19.26 -7.58
CA LEU A 236 12.59 -18.30 -7.67
C LEU A 236 12.33 -17.91 -9.13
N GLU A 237 11.05 -17.85 -9.50
CA GLU A 237 10.64 -17.34 -10.79
C GLU A 237 10.91 -15.83 -10.90
N TYR A 238 11.62 -15.44 -11.94
CA TYR A 238 11.78 -14.05 -12.34
C TYR A 238 10.58 -13.58 -13.14
N VAL A 239 9.98 -12.47 -12.71
CA VAL A 239 8.80 -11.90 -13.36
C VAL A 239 9.04 -10.45 -13.76
N ASP A 240 8.48 -10.06 -14.91
CA ASP A 240 8.46 -8.66 -15.36
C ASP A 240 7.28 -7.88 -14.77
N ILE A 241 6.28 -8.58 -14.23
CA ILE A 241 5.05 -7.99 -13.71
C ILE A 241 4.67 -8.69 -12.40
N TYR A 242 4.39 -7.91 -11.35
CA TYR A 242 3.94 -8.43 -10.06
C TYR A 242 2.88 -7.51 -9.43
N LYS A 243 1.89 -8.10 -8.74
CA LYS A 243 0.86 -7.33 -8.04
C LYS A 243 1.25 -7.14 -6.57
N TYR A 244 1.80 -5.98 -6.24
CA TYR A 244 2.23 -5.63 -4.89
C TYR A 244 1.23 -4.68 -4.22
N LEU A 245 0.71 -5.07 -3.05
CA LEU A 245 -0.24 -4.30 -2.23
C LEU A 245 -1.41 -3.69 -3.04
N GLY A 246 -1.93 -4.46 -3.99
CA GLY A 246 -3.08 -4.07 -4.83
C GLY A 246 -2.73 -3.32 -6.12
N VAL A 247 -1.47 -2.93 -6.33
CA VAL A 247 -0.99 -2.24 -7.55
C VAL A 247 -0.13 -3.18 -8.39
N TRP A 248 -0.29 -3.12 -9.72
CA TRP A 248 0.52 -3.92 -10.64
C TRP A 248 1.79 -3.14 -10.97
N LEU A 249 2.94 -3.66 -10.57
CA LEU A 249 4.25 -3.12 -10.88
C LEU A 249 4.83 -3.88 -12.07
N ASP A 250 5.46 -3.17 -12.99
CA ASP A 250 6.29 -3.76 -14.05
C ASP A 250 7.76 -3.39 -13.85
N CYS A 251 8.67 -4.20 -14.38
CA CYS A 251 10.12 -4.02 -14.24
C CYS A 251 10.65 -2.65 -14.73
N LYS A 252 9.88 -1.95 -15.58
CA LYS A 252 10.17 -0.60 -16.10
C LYS A 252 9.43 0.52 -15.38
N LEU A 253 8.54 0.19 -14.44
CA LEU A 253 7.64 1.09 -13.72
C LEU A 253 6.83 1.99 -14.67
N SER A 254 6.30 1.40 -15.75
CA SER A 254 5.45 2.07 -16.74
C SER A 254 3.97 2.16 -16.32
N PHE A 255 3.53 1.25 -15.43
CA PHE A 255 2.14 1.06 -14.98
C PHE A 255 1.14 0.71 -16.09
N GLN A 256 1.62 0.31 -17.27
CA GLN A 256 0.77 -0.02 -18.41
C GLN A 256 -0.21 -1.17 -18.09
N THR A 257 0.25 -2.19 -17.36
CA THR A 257 -0.58 -3.32 -16.93
C THR A 257 -1.60 -2.89 -15.87
N HIS A 258 -1.19 -2.06 -14.91
CA HIS A 258 -2.09 -1.55 -13.87
C HIS A 258 -3.26 -0.77 -14.46
N ILE A 259 -2.96 0.17 -15.35
CA ILE A 259 -3.97 1.03 -15.97
C ILE A 259 -4.92 0.21 -16.84
N LYS A 260 -4.42 -0.76 -17.63
CA LYS A 260 -5.27 -1.69 -18.38
C LYS A 260 -6.22 -2.47 -17.47
N HIS A 261 -5.72 -2.96 -16.34
CA HIS A 261 -6.53 -3.69 -15.36
C HIS A 261 -7.61 -2.79 -14.73
N LEU A 262 -7.27 -1.55 -14.33
CA LEU A 262 -8.24 -0.57 -13.83
C LEU A 262 -9.33 -0.28 -14.87
N GLN A 263 -8.95 -0.02 -16.12
CA GLN A 263 -9.90 0.21 -17.22
C GLN A 263 -10.85 -0.97 -17.40
N SER A 264 -10.33 -2.20 -17.45
CA SER A 264 -11.16 -3.40 -17.62
C SER A 264 -12.17 -3.56 -16.46
N LYS A 265 -11.69 -3.40 -15.22
CA LYS A 265 -12.51 -3.48 -14.01
C LYS A 265 -13.63 -2.42 -14.01
N ILE A 266 -13.32 -1.19 -14.40
CA ILE A 266 -14.28 -0.08 -14.45
C ILE A 266 -15.26 -0.28 -15.60
N LYS A 267 -14.81 -0.64 -16.80
CA LYS A 267 -15.68 -0.93 -17.95
C LYS A 267 -16.72 -2.00 -17.64
N SER A 268 -16.31 -3.09 -16.98
CA SER A 268 -17.21 -4.15 -16.54
C SER A 268 -18.31 -3.62 -15.60
N ARG A 269 -17.93 -2.83 -14.58
CA ARG A 269 -18.89 -2.23 -13.63
C ARG A 269 -19.81 -1.22 -14.31
N VAL A 270 -19.26 -0.30 -15.11
CA VAL A 270 -20.03 0.70 -15.84
C VAL A 270 -21.00 0.02 -16.81
N GLY A 271 -20.58 -1.03 -17.51
CA GLY A 271 -21.46 -1.83 -18.38
C GLY A 271 -22.63 -2.46 -17.62
N PHE A 272 -22.38 -3.01 -16.43
CA PHE A 272 -23.45 -3.50 -15.54
C PHE A 272 -24.41 -2.38 -15.12
N LEU A 273 -23.88 -1.22 -14.73
CA LEU A 273 -24.70 -0.07 -14.34
C LEU A 273 -25.59 0.41 -15.50
N PHE A 274 -25.04 0.54 -16.70
CA PHE A 274 -25.80 0.95 -17.89
C PHE A 274 -26.92 -0.03 -18.27
N ARG A 275 -26.70 -1.34 -18.16
CA ARG A 275 -27.76 -2.35 -18.40
C ARG A 275 -28.96 -2.18 -17.46
N ASN A 276 -28.71 -1.72 -16.25
CA ASN A 276 -29.73 -1.51 -15.21
C ASN A 276 -30.11 -0.03 -15.04
N LYS A 277 -29.80 0.84 -16.02
CA LYS A 277 -29.94 2.30 -15.88
C LYS A 277 -31.36 2.80 -15.58
N ALA A 278 -32.38 2.02 -15.93
CA ALA A 278 -33.79 2.34 -15.69
C ALA A 278 -34.19 2.14 -14.22
N SER A 279 -33.49 1.26 -13.51
CA SER A 279 -33.77 0.90 -12.11
C SER A 279 -33.27 1.92 -11.10
N PHE A 280 -32.58 2.98 -11.54
CA PHE A 280 -31.92 3.93 -10.64
C PHE A 280 -32.37 5.37 -10.88
N THR A 281 -32.71 6.07 -9.80
CA THR A 281 -32.87 7.53 -9.79
C THR A 281 -31.54 8.23 -10.04
N HIS A 282 -31.56 9.51 -10.42
CA HIS A 282 -30.32 10.27 -10.64
C HIS A 282 -29.42 10.29 -9.38
N ALA A 283 -30.01 10.53 -8.20
CA ALA A 283 -29.29 10.47 -6.94
C ALA A 283 -28.66 9.08 -6.68
N ALA A 284 -29.40 8.00 -6.93
CA ALA A 284 -28.86 6.65 -6.79
C ALA A 284 -27.69 6.39 -7.75
N LYS A 285 -27.76 6.87 -8.99
CA LYS A 285 -26.65 6.75 -9.96
C LYS A 285 -25.40 7.47 -9.48
N LEU A 286 -25.56 8.69 -8.98
CA LEU A 286 -24.47 9.49 -8.42
C LEU A 286 -23.80 8.72 -7.27
N THR A 287 -24.58 8.21 -6.33
CA THR A 287 -24.11 7.42 -5.19
C THR A 287 -23.41 6.12 -5.64
N LEU A 288 -23.99 5.40 -6.61
CA LEU A 288 -23.39 4.16 -7.13
C LEU A 288 -22.01 4.42 -7.73
N VAL A 289 -21.85 5.46 -8.56
CA VAL A 289 -20.54 5.79 -9.14
C VAL A 289 -19.56 6.23 -8.06
N LYS A 290 -19.99 7.08 -7.12
CA LYS A 290 -19.17 7.52 -5.98
C LYS A 290 -18.67 6.37 -5.12
N LEU A 291 -19.50 5.36 -4.86
CA LEU A 291 -19.16 4.26 -3.94
C LEU A 291 -18.52 3.06 -4.63
N THR A 292 -18.70 2.88 -5.94
CA THR A 292 -18.26 1.65 -6.63
C THR A 292 -17.22 1.88 -7.73
N ILE A 293 -17.09 3.10 -8.27
CA ILE A 293 -16.13 3.43 -9.34
C ILE A 293 -15.00 4.30 -8.79
N LEU A 294 -15.31 5.41 -8.11
CA LEU A 294 -14.28 6.32 -7.59
C LEU A 294 -13.26 5.61 -6.69
N PRO A 295 -13.63 4.70 -5.77
CA PRO A 295 -12.65 4.04 -4.91
C PRO A 295 -11.67 3.15 -5.67
N ILE A 296 -12.07 2.63 -6.84
CA ILE A 296 -11.16 1.86 -7.72
C ILE A 296 -10.13 2.79 -8.36
N LEU A 297 -10.55 3.99 -8.73
CA LEU A 297 -9.67 5.02 -9.29
C LEU A 297 -8.79 5.64 -8.21
N ASP A 298 -9.29 5.85 -6.99
CA ASP A 298 -8.54 6.42 -5.86
C ASP A 298 -7.44 5.51 -5.36
N PHE A 299 -7.72 4.21 -5.30
CA PHE A 299 -6.79 3.29 -4.68
C PHE A 299 -5.48 3.23 -5.49
N GLY A 300 -4.39 3.70 -4.88
CA GLY A 300 -3.07 3.71 -5.51
C GLY A 300 -2.82 4.85 -6.49
N ASP A 301 -3.70 5.86 -6.54
CA ASP A 301 -3.60 6.93 -7.55
C ASP A 301 -2.35 7.80 -7.44
N VAL A 302 -1.87 8.00 -6.21
CA VAL A 302 -0.57 8.61 -5.90
C VAL A 302 0.63 7.76 -6.33
N ILE A 303 0.47 6.45 -6.42
CA ILE A 303 1.53 5.53 -6.87
C ILE A 303 1.67 5.61 -8.38
N TYR A 304 0.57 5.39 -9.11
CA TYR A 304 0.62 5.35 -10.57
C TYR A 304 0.58 6.74 -11.22
N LYS A 305 0.61 7.84 -10.43
CA LYS A 305 0.76 9.22 -10.91
C LYS A 305 1.96 9.40 -11.83
N ILE A 306 3.02 8.62 -11.63
CA ILE A 306 4.26 8.67 -12.43
C ILE A 306 4.12 8.05 -13.82
N ALA A 307 2.99 7.43 -14.13
CA ALA A 307 2.67 6.95 -15.48
C ALA A 307 2.59 8.12 -16.47
N SER A 308 2.79 7.83 -17.76
CA SER A 308 2.71 8.88 -18.79
C SER A 308 1.30 9.48 -18.89
N ASN A 309 1.21 10.77 -19.22
CA ASN A 309 -0.08 11.44 -19.43
C ASN A 309 -0.94 10.75 -20.50
N THR A 310 -0.30 10.21 -21.54
CA THR A 310 -0.96 9.41 -22.60
C THR A 310 -1.57 8.11 -22.08
N LEU A 311 -1.02 7.55 -21.01
CA LEU A 311 -1.55 6.35 -20.37
C LEU A 311 -2.63 6.71 -19.35
N LEU A 312 -2.41 7.76 -18.56
CA LEU A 312 -3.39 8.27 -17.60
C LEU A 312 -4.68 8.76 -18.27
N SER A 313 -4.60 9.37 -19.45
CA SER A 313 -5.78 9.82 -20.21
C SER A 313 -6.71 8.68 -20.62
N LYS A 314 -6.20 7.44 -20.68
CA LYS A 314 -7.03 6.25 -20.91
C LYS A 314 -8.01 6.00 -19.75
N LEU A 315 -7.70 6.45 -18.54
CA LEU A 315 -8.63 6.39 -17.40
C LEU A 315 -9.73 7.45 -17.51
N ASP A 316 -9.45 8.60 -18.12
CA ASP A 316 -10.44 9.67 -18.26
C ASP A 316 -11.63 9.19 -19.10
N ALA A 317 -11.38 8.42 -20.16
CA ALA A 317 -12.45 7.84 -20.98
C ALA A 317 -13.44 6.97 -20.18
N VAL A 318 -12.96 6.13 -19.26
CA VAL A 318 -13.85 5.29 -18.44
C VAL A 318 -14.52 6.08 -17.33
N TYR A 319 -13.86 7.13 -16.83
CA TYR A 319 -14.44 8.07 -15.88
C TYR A 319 -15.57 8.91 -16.50
N HIS A 320 -15.37 9.45 -17.70
CA HIS A 320 -16.41 10.16 -18.45
C HIS A 320 -17.59 9.25 -18.75
N SER A 321 -17.34 7.97 -19.12
CA SER A 321 -18.42 6.99 -19.30
C SER A 321 -19.25 6.80 -18.02
N ALA A 322 -18.60 6.74 -16.85
CA ALA A 322 -19.29 6.67 -15.57
C ALA A 322 -20.07 7.94 -15.24
N ILE A 323 -19.56 9.14 -15.57
CA ILE A 323 -20.29 10.40 -15.40
C ILE A 323 -21.51 10.44 -16.32
N ARG A 324 -21.36 10.02 -17.59
CA ARG A 324 -22.46 9.95 -18.56
C ARG A 324 -23.57 9.00 -18.13
N PHE A 325 -23.24 7.93 -17.40
CA PHE A 325 -24.26 7.08 -16.79
C PHE A 325 -25.17 7.87 -15.83
N VAL A 326 -24.59 8.79 -15.04
CA VAL A 326 -25.30 9.64 -14.08
C VAL A 326 -26.10 10.73 -14.80
N THR A 327 -25.44 11.48 -15.70
CA THR A 327 -25.99 12.70 -16.31
C THR A 327 -26.89 12.44 -17.52
N LYS A 328 -26.78 11.26 -18.15
CA LYS A 328 -27.38 10.94 -19.45
C LYS A 328 -26.92 11.87 -20.59
N ALA A 329 -25.79 12.56 -20.42
CA ALA A 329 -25.26 13.50 -21.40
C ALA A 329 -24.84 12.79 -22.70
N PRO A 330 -25.14 13.36 -23.90
CA PRO A 330 -24.73 12.84 -25.20
C PRO A 330 -23.22 12.62 -25.30
N TYR A 331 -22.77 11.64 -26.09
CA TYR A 331 -21.34 11.32 -26.23
C TYR A 331 -20.45 12.51 -26.66
N THR A 332 -21.04 13.49 -27.37
CA THR A 332 -20.40 14.71 -27.84
C THR A 332 -20.23 15.79 -26.77
N THR A 333 -20.91 15.69 -25.62
CA THR A 333 -20.79 16.70 -24.54
C THR A 333 -19.35 16.84 -24.09
N HIS A 334 -18.88 18.08 -23.97
CA HIS A 334 -17.52 18.36 -23.55
C HIS A 334 -17.28 17.90 -22.10
N HIS A 335 -16.07 17.48 -21.79
CA HIS A 335 -15.76 16.89 -20.48
C HIS A 335 -15.87 17.90 -19.33
N CYS A 336 -15.65 19.19 -19.58
CA CYS A 336 -15.86 20.25 -18.59
C CYS A 336 -17.33 20.35 -18.17
N ASP A 337 -18.27 20.25 -19.12
CA ASP A 337 -19.70 20.27 -18.81
C ASP A 337 -20.09 19.02 -18.01
N LEU A 338 -19.49 17.86 -18.33
CA LEU A 338 -19.68 16.65 -17.54
C LEU A 338 -19.29 16.84 -16.08
N TYR A 339 -18.12 17.44 -15.82
CA TYR A 339 -17.63 17.71 -14.48
C TYR A 339 -18.55 18.69 -13.74
N ALA A 340 -18.98 19.77 -14.40
CA ALA A 340 -19.91 20.75 -13.84
C ALA A 340 -21.25 20.12 -13.45
N LEU A 341 -21.81 19.25 -14.29
CA LEU A 341 -23.11 18.59 -14.04
C LEU A 341 -23.13 17.69 -12.79
N VAL A 342 -21.99 17.09 -12.42
CA VAL A 342 -21.88 16.24 -11.21
C VAL A 342 -21.17 16.90 -10.04
N GLY A 343 -20.58 18.08 -10.27
CA GLY A 343 -19.74 18.79 -9.29
C GLY A 343 -18.50 18.00 -8.89
N TRP A 344 -17.89 17.23 -9.80
CA TRP A 344 -16.69 16.44 -9.53
C TRP A 344 -15.50 16.98 -10.30
N PRO A 345 -14.28 16.93 -9.72
CA PRO A 345 -13.09 17.32 -10.44
C PRO A 345 -12.70 16.29 -11.51
N SER A 346 -11.85 16.73 -12.44
CA SER A 346 -11.08 15.86 -13.32
C SER A 346 -10.24 14.84 -12.53
N LEU A 347 -9.93 13.68 -13.12
CA LEU A 347 -9.06 12.69 -12.46
C LEU A 347 -7.66 13.24 -12.21
N HIS A 348 -7.18 14.16 -13.05
CA HIS A 348 -5.91 14.83 -12.84
C HIS A 348 -5.92 15.63 -11.53
N ILE A 349 -6.89 16.53 -11.34
CA ILE A 349 -7.03 17.32 -10.10
C ILE A 349 -7.21 16.40 -8.89
N ARG A 350 -7.97 15.32 -9.03
CA ARG A 350 -8.22 14.38 -7.94
C ARG A 350 -6.93 13.68 -7.49
N ARG A 351 -6.12 13.19 -8.44
CA ARG A 351 -4.80 12.61 -8.15
C ARG A 351 -3.85 13.62 -7.53
N GLN A 352 -3.80 14.83 -8.10
CA GLN A 352 -2.99 15.93 -7.56
C GLN A 352 -3.42 16.28 -6.14
N THR A 353 -4.71 16.21 -5.85
CA THR A 353 -5.27 16.45 -4.53
C THR A 353 -4.78 15.43 -3.51
N HIS A 354 -4.90 14.13 -3.83
CA HIS A 354 -4.41 13.08 -2.93
C HIS A 354 -2.89 13.13 -2.78
N TRP A 355 -2.17 13.43 -3.85
CA TRP A 355 -0.72 13.61 -3.84
C TRP A 355 -0.27 14.69 -2.85
N LEU A 356 -0.83 15.89 -2.97
CA LEU A 356 -0.51 17.02 -2.07
C LEU A 356 -0.95 16.74 -0.63
N GLN A 357 -2.04 16.02 -0.43
CA GLN A 357 -2.43 15.56 0.91
C GLN A 357 -1.43 14.55 1.51
N VAL A 358 -0.85 13.65 0.70
CA VAL A 358 0.20 12.73 1.17
C VAL A 358 1.44 13.51 1.59
N ILE A 359 1.89 14.46 0.77
CA ILE A 359 3.03 15.33 1.09
C ILE A 359 2.79 16.09 2.39
N TYR A 360 1.64 16.72 2.51
CA TYR A 360 1.30 17.51 3.70
C TYR A 360 1.20 16.65 4.96
N LYS A 361 0.66 15.44 4.87
CA LYS A 361 0.64 14.49 5.99
C LYS A 361 2.05 14.07 6.41
N SER A 362 2.96 13.86 5.46
CA SER A 362 4.37 13.57 5.75
C SER A 362 5.04 14.74 6.48
N MET A 363 4.76 15.98 6.07
CA MET A 363 5.29 17.18 6.75
C MET A 363 4.74 17.33 8.18
N LEU A 364 3.47 16.97 8.41
CA LEU A 364 2.85 16.98 9.74
C LEU A 364 3.28 15.80 10.63
N GLY A 365 4.09 14.87 10.13
CA GLY A 365 4.42 13.62 10.85
C GLY A 365 3.22 12.70 11.08
N LYS A 366 2.13 12.87 10.30
CA LYS A 366 0.91 12.04 10.37
C LYS A 366 0.94 10.84 9.41
N GLY A 367 2.05 10.65 8.71
CA GLY A 367 2.33 9.48 7.88
C GLY A 367 3.52 8.69 8.44
N PRO A 368 3.92 7.61 7.76
CA PRO A 368 5.02 6.78 8.22
C PRO A 368 6.34 7.57 8.31
N PRO A 369 7.21 7.26 9.30
CA PRO A 369 8.50 7.94 9.45
C PRO A 369 9.37 7.88 8.18
N TYR A 370 9.33 6.77 7.45
CA TYR A 370 10.10 6.57 6.22
C TYR A 370 9.67 7.43 5.03
N LEU A 371 8.45 8.00 5.03
CA LEU A 371 8.04 8.99 4.03
C LEU A 371 8.29 10.41 4.52
N SER A 372 8.11 10.63 5.82
CA SER A 372 8.38 11.92 6.46
C SER A 372 9.85 12.30 6.32
N SER A 373 10.77 11.34 6.41
CA SER A 373 12.21 11.55 6.20
C SER A 373 12.61 11.90 4.76
N LEU A 374 11.74 11.65 3.78
CA LEU A 374 11.97 12.01 2.37
C LEU A 374 11.56 13.46 2.05
N VAL A 375 10.94 14.16 3.02
CA VAL A 375 10.39 15.50 2.85
C VAL A 375 11.04 16.43 3.87
N THR A 376 12.11 17.11 3.46
CA THR A 376 12.89 17.99 4.35
C THR A 376 12.46 19.45 4.16
N MET A 377 12.01 20.08 5.25
CA MET A 377 11.73 21.52 5.26
C MET A 377 13.02 22.32 5.10
N ALA A 378 13.01 23.30 4.20
CA ALA A 378 14.15 24.16 3.97
C ALA A 378 14.27 25.20 5.09
N THR A 379 15.47 25.35 5.66
CA THR A 379 15.83 26.46 6.54
C THR A 379 16.48 27.56 5.69
N PRO A 380 15.81 28.70 5.47
CA PRO A 380 16.38 29.75 4.64
C PRO A 380 17.61 30.38 5.31
N THR A 381 18.71 30.45 4.57
CA THR A 381 19.96 31.07 5.03
C THR A 381 19.97 32.60 4.87
N ARG A 382 19.01 33.16 4.12
CA ARG A 382 18.86 34.60 3.88
C ARG A 382 17.38 35.01 4.01
N SER A 383 17.13 36.15 4.64
CA SER A 383 15.79 36.70 4.81
C SER A 383 15.31 37.38 3.53
N THR A 384 14.45 36.70 2.77
CA THR A 384 13.76 37.23 1.58
C THR A 384 12.24 37.15 1.78
N ARG A 385 11.44 37.85 0.97
CA ARG A 385 9.97 37.74 1.08
C ARG A 385 9.46 36.28 0.89
N SER A 386 10.15 35.48 0.10
CA SER A 386 9.85 34.04 -0.09
C SER A 386 10.39 33.15 1.01
N SER A 387 11.33 33.63 1.83
CA SER A 387 11.89 32.85 2.95
C SER A 387 10.92 32.69 4.13
N ARG A 388 9.77 33.38 4.10
CA ARG A 388 8.74 33.24 5.14
C ARG A 388 7.82 32.05 4.90
N CYS A 389 7.76 31.54 3.67
CA CYS A 389 6.88 30.43 3.32
C CYS A 389 7.57 29.08 3.57
N ILE A 390 6.78 28.07 3.96
CA ILE A 390 7.27 26.71 4.16
C ILE A 390 7.64 26.11 2.81
N SER A 391 8.93 25.95 2.56
CA SER A 391 9.45 25.30 1.35
C SER A 391 10.15 23.99 1.67
N LEU A 392 10.24 23.11 0.68
CA LEU A 392 10.93 21.84 0.77
C LEU A 392 12.25 21.89 0.00
N ILE A 393 13.26 21.20 0.51
CA ILE A 393 14.53 21.03 -0.19
C ILE A 393 14.31 20.06 -1.37
N ILE A 394 14.65 20.51 -2.57
CA ILE A 394 14.57 19.67 -3.78
C ILE A 394 15.90 18.90 -3.90
N PRO A 395 15.91 17.56 -3.79
CA PRO A 395 17.11 16.76 -3.97
C PRO A 395 17.57 16.79 -5.44
N LYS A 396 18.83 16.41 -5.69
CA LYS A 396 19.35 16.26 -7.05
C LYS A 396 18.73 15.02 -7.73
N ALA A 397 18.33 15.18 -8.99
CA ALA A 397 17.98 14.07 -9.88
C ALA A 397 18.80 14.18 -11.17
N ASN A 398 19.40 13.08 -11.60
CA ASN A 398 20.31 13.03 -12.76
C ASN A 398 19.56 12.82 -14.09
N THR A 399 18.37 12.23 -14.03
CA THR A 399 17.57 11.84 -15.20
C THR A 399 16.13 12.35 -15.08
N SER A 400 15.41 12.40 -16.21
CA SER A 400 13.97 12.71 -16.21
C SER A 400 13.15 11.68 -15.43
N PHE A 401 13.59 10.42 -15.40
CA PHE A 401 12.95 9.36 -14.63
C PHE A 401 13.19 9.54 -13.12
N GLY A 402 14.40 9.93 -12.70
CA GLY A 402 14.70 10.21 -11.30
C GLY A 402 13.85 11.33 -10.70
N ARG A 403 13.44 12.31 -11.52
CA ARG A 403 12.49 13.37 -11.11
C ARG A 403 11.11 12.84 -10.73
N LEU A 404 10.78 11.60 -11.08
CA LEU A 404 9.53 10.93 -10.68
C LEU A 404 9.63 10.30 -9.29
N SER A 405 10.80 10.26 -8.65
CA SER A 405 10.94 9.81 -7.25
C SER A 405 10.07 10.68 -6.33
N PHE A 406 9.54 10.08 -5.26
CA PHE A 406 8.69 10.81 -4.30
C PHE A 406 9.45 12.01 -3.72
N GLN A 407 10.67 11.81 -3.25
CA GLN A 407 11.50 12.87 -2.64
C GLN A 407 11.71 14.09 -3.56
N PHE A 408 11.85 13.88 -4.88
CA PHE A 408 12.01 14.97 -5.84
C PHE A 408 10.67 15.62 -6.20
N SER A 409 9.73 14.81 -6.68
CA SER A 409 8.45 15.29 -7.20
C SER A 409 7.59 15.91 -6.11
N ALA A 410 7.64 15.41 -4.87
CA ALA A 410 6.94 15.99 -3.73
C ALA A 410 7.45 17.39 -3.41
N ALA A 411 8.77 17.57 -3.35
CA ALA A 411 9.37 18.86 -3.05
C ALA A 411 9.05 19.90 -4.15
N CYS A 412 9.13 19.50 -5.43
CA CYS A 412 8.75 20.36 -6.54
C CYS A 412 7.27 20.75 -6.51
N ASP A 413 6.36 19.77 -6.42
CA ASP A 413 4.91 20.01 -6.48
C ASP A 413 4.44 20.85 -5.27
N TRP A 414 5.03 20.65 -4.09
CA TRP A 414 4.77 21.49 -2.91
C TRP A 414 5.27 22.92 -3.08
N ASN A 415 6.51 23.09 -3.53
CA ASN A 415 7.08 24.43 -3.71
C ASN A 415 6.32 25.22 -4.79
N GLU A 416 5.79 24.54 -5.81
CA GLU A 416 4.89 25.15 -6.79
C GLU A 416 3.59 25.61 -6.14
N LEU A 417 2.94 24.74 -5.36
CA LEU A 417 1.70 25.07 -4.62
C LEU A 417 1.91 26.27 -3.67
N GLN A 418 3.09 26.38 -3.05
CA GLN A 418 3.38 27.47 -2.13
C GLN A 418 3.47 28.85 -2.80
N LYS A 419 3.68 28.92 -4.12
CA LYS A 419 3.63 30.20 -4.84
C LYS A 419 2.25 30.86 -4.74
N SER A 420 1.18 30.05 -4.70
CA SER A 420 -0.18 30.55 -4.51
C SER A 420 -0.60 30.56 -3.03
N LEU A 421 -0.33 29.49 -2.29
CA LEU A 421 -0.79 29.35 -0.90
C LEU A 421 -0.07 30.27 0.10
N LYS A 422 1.25 30.49 -0.07
CA LYS A 422 2.10 31.31 0.80
C LYS A 422 1.93 31.01 2.30
N LEU A 423 1.89 29.72 2.67
CA LEU A 423 1.77 29.32 4.07
C LEU A 423 3.08 29.57 4.83
N GLU A 424 3.01 30.35 5.91
CA GLU A 424 4.15 30.60 6.80
C GLU A 424 4.22 29.58 7.95
N THR A 425 3.08 28.98 8.32
CA THR A 425 2.99 27.99 9.39
C THR A 425 2.15 26.78 8.97
N LEU A 426 2.41 25.64 9.61
CA LEU A 426 1.62 24.43 9.39
C LEU A 426 0.25 24.59 10.06
N ILE A 427 -0.81 24.43 9.28
CA ILE A 427 -2.21 24.47 9.71
C ILE A 427 -2.76 23.04 9.93
N SER A 428 -4.01 22.95 10.39
CA SER A 428 -4.68 21.65 10.52
C SER A 428 -4.86 20.98 9.15
N LEU A 429 -4.82 19.65 9.10
CA LEU A 429 -5.07 18.88 7.88
C LEU A 429 -6.44 19.20 7.26
N THR A 430 -7.45 19.48 8.09
CA THR A 430 -8.79 19.86 7.65
C THR A 430 -8.77 21.20 6.92
N ASN A 431 -8.11 22.20 7.48
CA ASN A 431 -8.00 23.53 6.86
C ASN A 431 -7.18 23.46 5.57
N PHE A 432 -6.10 22.67 5.56
CA PHE A 432 -5.32 22.45 4.34
C PHE A 432 -6.16 21.85 3.21
N LYS A 433 -7.00 20.84 3.50
CA LYS A 433 -7.92 20.26 2.50
C LYS A 433 -8.90 21.28 1.95
N HIS A 434 -9.41 22.18 2.78
CA HIS A 434 -10.30 23.25 2.35
C HIS A 434 -9.58 24.20 1.38
N LEU A 435 -8.42 24.73 1.77
CA LEU A 435 -7.60 25.60 0.91
C LEU A 435 -7.26 24.94 -0.43
N LEU A 436 -6.92 23.65 -0.38
CA LEU A 436 -6.59 22.90 -1.58
C LEU A 436 -7.79 22.79 -2.54
N SER A 437 -9.00 22.64 -2.02
CA SER A 437 -10.22 22.58 -2.85
C SER A 437 -10.55 23.92 -3.53
N GLU A 438 -10.18 25.04 -2.92
CA GLU A 438 -10.34 26.37 -3.52
C GLU A 438 -9.29 26.63 -4.61
N GLN A 439 -8.05 26.21 -4.37
CA GLN A 439 -6.93 26.40 -5.30
C GLN A 439 -7.00 25.48 -6.51
N LEU A 440 -7.32 24.20 -6.29
CA LEU A 440 -7.43 23.20 -7.35
C LEU A 440 -8.86 23.13 -7.87
N THR A 441 -9.36 24.25 -8.38
CA THR A 441 -10.59 24.27 -9.16
C THR A 441 -10.28 23.94 -10.61
N ASP A 442 -11.11 23.12 -11.26
CA ASP A 442 -11.05 22.93 -12.72
C ASP A 442 -11.45 24.27 -13.38
N ARG A 443 -10.51 25.20 -13.47
CA ARG A 443 -10.60 26.28 -14.45
C ARG A 443 -10.35 25.63 -15.80
N CYS A 444 -11.37 25.02 -16.37
CA CYS A 444 -11.32 24.50 -17.72
C CYS A 444 -10.99 25.66 -18.68
N SER A 445 -9.70 25.87 -18.94
CA SER A 445 -9.20 26.76 -19.99
C SER A 445 -9.14 26.02 -21.32
N CYS A 446 -10.14 25.18 -21.58
CA CYS A 446 -10.31 24.49 -22.85
C CYS A 446 -11.05 25.48 -23.77
N THR A 447 -10.29 26.31 -24.48
CA THR A 447 -10.79 27.04 -25.66
C THR A 447 -11.11 26.08 -26.78
#